data_AF-A0A838HVL3-F1
#
_entry.id   AF-A0A838HVL3-F1
#
_cell.length_a   1.000
_cell.length_b   1.000
_cell.length_c   1.000
_cell.angle_alpha   90.00
_cell.angle_beta   90.00
_cell.angle_gamma   90.00
#
_symmetry.space_group_name_H-M   'P 1'
#
loop_
_entity.id
_entity.type
_entity.pdbx_description
1 polymer ?
#
loop_
_entity_poly.entity_id
_entity_poly.type
_entity_poly.pdbx_seq_one_letter_code
_entity_poly.pdbx_strand_id
1 'polypeptide(L)' 'MSHRRIRRKVSAYVDAEVGAAEAAEISRHFGECADCRGTAQLVCLMKESLRRLRSRRSAEDGSAHTARPKAR' A
#
# COMPACT_ATOMS: atom_id res chain seq x y z
N MET A 1 -17.86 2.31 14.30
CA MET A 1 -17.73 2.77 12.88
C MET A 1 -18.67 1.98 11.99
N SER A 2 -19.21 2.58 10.92
CA SER A 2 -20.01 1.86 9.91
C SER A 2 -19.13 1.30 8.79
N HIS A 3 -19.54 0.20 8.15
CA HIS A 3 -18.79 -0.43 7.04
C HIS A 3 -18.43 0.56 5.92
N ARG A 4 -19.35 1.47 5.56
CA ARG A 4 -19.11 2.50 4.55
C ARG A 4 -17.97 3.45 4.93
N ARG A 5 -17.85 3.82 6.21
CA ARG A 5 -16.75 4.68 6.68
C ARG A 5 -15.42 3.93 6.66
N ILE A 6 -15.41 2.66 7.08
CA ILE A 6 -14.22 1.82 7.05
C ILE A 6 -13.72 1.66 5.62
N ARG A 7 -14.57 1.26 4.67
CA ARG A 7 -14.19 1.08 3.25
C ARG A 7 -13.56 2.33 2.62
N ARG A 8 -14.00 3.53 3.02
CA ARG A 8 -13.40 4.80 2.55
C ARG A 8 -12.03 5.09 3.16
N LYS A 9 -11.77 4.57 4.36
CA LYS A 9 -10.55 4.84 5.15
C LYS A 9 -9.51 3.73 5.07
N VAL A 10 -9.87 2.57 4.53
CA VAL A 10 -8.95 1.42 4.36
C VAL A 10 -7.66 1.81 3.63
N SER A 11 -7.73 2.61 2.57
CA SER A 11 -6.51 3.02 1.85
C SER A 11 -5.57 3.84 2.75
N ALA A 12 -6.09 4.90 3.37
CA ALA A 12 -5.34 5.77 4.27
C ALA A 12 -4.81 4.99 5.49
N TYR A 13 -5.61 4.07 6.04
CA TYR A 13 -5.16 3.20 7.13
C TYR A 13 -3.96 2.33 6.71
N VAL A 14 -4.02 1.72 5.53
CA VAL A 14 -2.91 0.90 4.98
C VAL A 14 -1.67 1.75 4.69
N ASP A 15 -1.85 3.02 4.34
CA ASP A 15 -0.73 3.97 4.11
C ASP A 15 -0.26 4.66 5.40
N ALA A 16 -0.83 4.31 6.56
CA ALA A 16 -0.58 4.96 7.86
C ALA A 16 -0.88 6.48 7.88
N GLU A 17 -1.81 6.93 7.04
CA GLU A 17 -2.25 8.33 6.90
C GLU A 17 -3.48 8.67 7.75
N VAL A 18 -3.82 7.84 8.72
CA VAL A 18 -4.91 8.08 9.68
C VAL A 18 -4.34 8.41 11.05
N GLY A 19 -5.04 9.27 11.80
CA GLY A 19 -4.67 9.59 13.18
C GLY A 19 -4.77 8.36 14.10
N ALA A 20 -4.03 8.38 15.21
CA ALA A 20 -3.95 7.25 16.15
C ALA A 20 -5.32 6.79 16.70
N ALA A 21 -6.20 7.73 17.06
CA ALA A 21 -7.55 7.42 17.52
C ALA A 21 -8.38 6.70 16.45
N GLU A 22 -8.23 7.13 15.20
CA GLU A 22 -8.95 6.55 14.06
C GLU A 22 -8.40 5.17 13.69
N ALA A 23 -7.08 4.98 13.73
CA ALA A 23 -6.45 3.67 13.59
C ALA A 23 -6.95 2.67 14.66
N ALA A 24 -7.12 3.11 15.91
CA ALA A 24 -7.65 2.27 16.98
C ALA A 24 -9.12 1.86 16.71
N GLU A 25 -9.96 2.81 16.27
CA GLU A 25 -11.35 2.51 15.90
C GLU A 25 -11.47 1.54 14.71
N ILE A 26 -10.63 1.72 13.69
CA ILE A 26 -10.59 0.83 12.53
C ILE A 26 -10.11 -0.57 12.95
N SER A 27 -9.08 -0.65 13.79
CA SER A 27 -8.53 -1.91 14.28
C SER A 27 -9.56 -2.67 15.13
N ARG A 28 -10.31 -1.97 15.99
CA ARG A 28 -11.44 -2.57 16.72
C ARG A 28 -12.48 -3.16 15.77
N HIS A 29 -12.86 -2.42 14.72
CA HIS A 29 -13.81 -2.92 13.74
C HIS A 29 -13.29 -4.15 12.98
N PHE A 30 -12.00 -4.22 12.68
CA PHE A 30 -11.41 -5.42 12.06
C PHE A 30 -11.40 -6.65 12.98
N GLY A 31 -11.45 -6.46 14.30
CA GLY A 31 -11.70 -7.54 15.25
C GLY A 31 -13.14 -8.08 15.20
N GLU A 32 -14.09 -7.23 14.83
CA GLU A 32 -15.53 -7.54 14.82
C GLU A 32 -16.06 -7.90 13.42
N CYS A 33 -15.36 -7.55 12.34
CA CYS A 33 -15.81 -7.71 10.96
C CYS A 33 -14.75 -8.30 10.03
N ALA A 34 -14.93 -9.58 9.67
CA ALA A 34 -14.06 -10.29 8.74
C ALA A 34 -14.09 -9.73 7.31
N ASP A 35 -15.25 -9.26 6.83
CA ASP A 35 -15.40 -8.70 5.47
C ASP A 35 -14.55 -7.44 5.27
N CYS A 36 -14.62 -6.51 6.23
CA CYS A 36 -13.82 -5.28 6.19
C CYS A 36 -12.33 -5.57 6.36
N ARG A 37 -11.97 -6.55 7.18
CA ARG A 37 -10.59 -7.01 7.32
C ARG A 37 -10.05 -7.62 6.01
N GLY A 38 -10.83 -8.47 5.35
CA GLY A 38 -10.46 -9.07 4.06
C GLY A 38 -10.28 -8.02 2.96
N THR A 39 -11.15 -7.01 2.92
CA THR A 39 -11.00 -5.86 2.02
C THR A 39 -9.68 -5.12 2.26
N ALA A 40 -9.31 -4.88 3.52
CA ALA A 40 -8.06 -4.22 3.86
C ALA A 40 -6.83 -5.04 3.44
N GLN A 41 -6.87 -6.36 3.63
CA GLN A 41 -5.80 -7.26 3.18
C GLN A 41 -5.65 -7.25 1.66
N LEU A 42 -6.76 -7.28 0.91
CA LEU A 42 -6.72 -7.20 -0.55
C LEU A 42 -6.09 -5.90 -1.04
N VAL A 43 -6.47 -4.77 -0.46
CA VAL A 43 -5.88 -3.46 -0.78
C VAL A 43 -4.37 -3.44 -0.47
N CYS A 44 -3.95 -4.03 0.64
CA CYS A 44 -2.54 -4.16 0.99
C CYS A 44 -1.75 -4.97 -0.07
N LEU A 45 -2.27 -6.13 -0.46
CA LEU A 45 -1.67 -7.00 -1.49
C LEU A 45 -1.57 -6.31 -2.85
N MET A 46 -2.62 -5.59 -3.25
CA MET A 46 -2.63 -4.82 -4.50
C MET A 46 -1.56 -3.72 -4.47
N LYS A 47 -1.50 -2.92 -3.40
CA LYS A 47 -0.49 -1.87 -3.25
C LYS A 47 0.93 -2.41 -3.23
N GLU A 48 1.17 -3.54 -2.58
CA GLU A 48 2.48 -4.17 -2.55
C GLU A 48 2.91 -4.66 -3.93
N SER A 49 1.98 -5.23 -4.70
CA SER A 49 2.21 -5.63 -6.08
C SER A 49 2.54 -4.42 -6.97
N LEU A 50 1.81 -3.31 -6.82
CA LEU A 50 2.09 -2.05 -7.52
C LEU A 50 3.47 -1.48 -7.12
N ARG A 51 3.82 -1.48 -5.83
CA ARG A 51 5.14 -1.05 -5.35
C ARG A 51 6.25 -1.89 -5.97
N ARG A 52 6.09 -3.22 -6.02
CA ARG A 52 7.05 -4.12 -6.67
C ARG A 52 7.23 -3.82 -8.16
N LEU A 53 6.13 -3.63 -8.89
CA LEU A 53 6.19 -3.29 -10.31
C LEU A 53 6.90 -1.96 -10.54
N ARG A 54 6.63 -0.95 -9.70
CA ARG A 54 7.32 0.34 -9.74
C ARG A 54 8.82 0.21 -9.46
N SER A 55 9.20 -0.56 -8.43
CA SER A 55 10.60 -0.80 -8.10
C SER A 55 11.35 -1.53 -9.22
N ARG A 56 10.72 -2.51 -9.87
CA ARG A 56 11.30 -3.20 -11.04
C ARG A 56 11.54 -2.23 -12.18
N ARG A 57 10.53 -1.45 -12.58
CA ARG A 57 10.69 -0.44 -13.63
C ARG A 57 11.84 0.52 -13.32
N SER A 58 11.94 1.00 -12.08
CA SER A 58 13.01 1.90 -11.67
C SER A 58 14.40 1.28 -11.70
N ALA A 59 14.53 -0.04 -11.48
CA ALA A 59 15.81 -0.74 -11.61
C ALA A 59 16.25 -0.88 -13.07
N GLU A 60 15.30 -1.10 -13.98
CA GLU A 60 15.52 -1.20 -15.42
C GLU A 60 15.94 0.16 -16.00
N ASP A 61 15.29 1.24 -15.56
CA ASP A 61 15.65 2.63 -15.94
C ASP A 61 17.02 3.05 -15.37
N GLY A 62 17.36 2.61 -14.15
CA GLY A 62 18.67 2.84 -13.51
C GLY A 62 19.82 2.06 -14.15
N SER A 63 19.55 0.90 -14.74
CA SER A 63 20.57 0.08 -15.42
C SER A 63 20.94 0.58 -16.81
N ALA A 64 20.16 1.50 -17.40
CA ALA A 64 20.45 2.06 -18.73
C ALA A 64 21.59 3.12 -18.73
N HIS A 65 22.13 3.48 -17.56
CA HIS A 65 23.13 4.56 -17.42
C HIS A 65 24.57 4.06 -17.22
N THR A 66 24.83 2.75 -17.27
CA THR A 66 26.18 2.18 -17.09
C THR A 66 26.65 1.33 -18.28
N ALA A 67 26.73 1.94 -19.47
CA ALA A 67 27.68 1.55 -20.52
C ALA A 67 27.80 2.72 -21.52
N ARG A 68 28.95 3.32 -21.83
CA ARG A 68 30.26 2.72 -22.09
C ARG A 68 31.36 3.81 -22.05
N PRO A 69 32.53 3.60 -21.42
CA PRO A 69 33.69 4.45 -21.64
C PRO A 69 34.26 4.12 -23.04
N LYS A 70 34.52 5.14 -23.86
CA LYS A 70 35.44 5.01 -24.99
C LYS A 70 36.51 6.07 -24.88
N ALA A 71 37.70 5.60 -24.52
CA ALA A 71 38.96 6.28 -24.72
C ALA A 71 39.12 6.67 -26.20
N ARG A 72 39.52 7.92 -26.44
CA ARG A 72 40.50 8.27 -27.48
C ARG A 72 41.08 9.65 -27.21
#